data_AF-A0A7K0DXD8-F1
#
_entry.id   AF-A0A7K0DXD8-F1
#
_cell.length_a   1.000
_cell.length_b   1.000
_cell.length_c   1.000
_cell.angle_alpha   90.00
_cell.angle_beta   90.00
_cell.angle_gamma   90.00
#
_symmetry.space_group_name_H-M   'P 1'
#
loop_
_entity.id
_entity.type
_entity.pdbx_description
1 polymer ?
#
loop_
_entity_poly.entity_id
_entity_poly.type
_entity_poly.pdbx_seq_one_letter_code
_entity_poly.pdbx_strand_id
1 'polypeptide(L)'
;MATVIRSSQRPGSVRPYGSANRSDSRIVEPYLPLEKRKLPPGRPRSWYVAHNRRLKAMRLAIALLDSGIYRADLADNETIRRTADLVGIRPPSDKTCRLVRDLMRARR
;
A
#
# COMPACT_ATOMS: atom_id res chain seq x y z
N MET A 1 18.56 37.48 41.79
CA MET A 1 18.60 36.18 41.08
C MET A 1 18.12 36.39 39.65
N ALA A 2 18.71 35.65 38.72
CA ALA A 2 18.88 35.98 37.30
C ALA A 2 17.59 36.02 36.45
N THR A 3 17.69 36.83 35.39
CA THR A 3 16.76 37.02 34.25
C THR A 3 16.72 35.81 33.30
N VAL A 4 15.67 35.79 32.47
CA VAL A 4 15.45 35.03 31.22
C VAL A 4 14.80 33.66 31.41
N ILE A 5 13.61 33.44 30.81
CA ILE A 5 13.23 32.34 29.88
C ILE A 5 11.89 32.75 29.23
N ARG A 6 11.89 33.33 28.02
CA ARG A 6 11.82 32.69 26.68
C ARG A 6 10.39 32.59 26.15
N SER A 7 10.09 33.50 25.23
CA SER A 7 8.92 33.54 24.35
C SER A 7 8.70 32.20 23.66
N SER A 8 7.56 31.53 23.88
CA SER A 8 7.16 30.41 23.03
C SER A 8 6.41 30.96 21.82
N GLN A 9 7.18 31.28 20.78
CA GLN A 9 6.67 31.46 19.43
C GLN A 9 5.91 30.20 18.99
N ARG A 10 4.71 30.39 18.43
CA ARG A 10 3.95 29.37 17.69
C ARG A 10 4.66 29.08 16.37
N PRO A 11 4.77 27.81 15.95
CA PRO A 11 4.73 27.48 14.53
C PRO A 11 3.82 26.25 14.29
N GLY A 12 3.03 26.13 13.24
CA GLY A 12 2.98 26.91 12.02
C GLY A 12 1.64 26.73 11.32
N SER A 13 1.31 27.79 10.58
CA SER A 13 0.32 27.87 9.52
C SER A 13 0.33 26.63 8.62
N VAL A 14 -0.82 25.95 8.53
CA VAL A 14 -1.09 24.99 7.44
C VAL A 14 -1.24 25.84 6.18
N ARG A 15 -0.18 25.93 5.38
CA ARG A 15 -0.21 26.68 4.12
C ARG A 15 -1.15 26.00 3.14
N PRO A 16 -1.93 26.75 2.36
CA PRO A 16 -2.91 26.19 1.45
C PRO A 16 -2.21 25.47 0.30
N TYR A 17 -2.87 24.42 -0.20
CA TYR A 17 -2.53 23.74 -1.43
C TYR A 17 -2.37 24.75 -2.57
N GLY A 18 -1.23 24.69 -3.25
CA GLY A 18 -1.06 25.27 -4.58
C GLY A 18 0.00 26.36 -4.68
N SER A 19 1.23 25.96 -5.01
CA SER A 19 2.07 26.77 -5.89
C SER A 19 2.70 25.83 -6.91
N ALA A 20 2.08 25.80 -8.09
CA ALA A 20 2.47 25.00 -9.24
C ALA A 20 3.92 25.34 -9.65
N ASN A 21 4.83 24.37 -9.50
CA ASN A 21 6.09 24.41 -10.22
C ASN A 21 5.99 23.43 -11.40
N ARG A 22 5.93 24.00 -12.59
CA ARG A 22 5.70 23.33 -13.85
C ARG A 22 7.01 22.70 -14.35
N SER A 23 7.48 21.63 -13.70
CA SER A 23 8.47 20.66 -14.26
C SER A 23 8.87 19.57 -13.26
N ASP A 24 7.93 18.76 -12.77
CA ASP A 24 8.25 17.37 -12.42
C ASP A 24 6.97 16.51 -12.53
N SER A 25 6.69 16.05 -13.74
CA SER A 25 5.50 15.24 -14.05
C SER A 25 5.59 13.79 -13.54
N ARG A 26 6.56 13.46 -12.68
CA ARG A 26 6.83 12.07 -12.25
C ARG A 26 6.53 11.77 -10.78
N ILE A 27 6.27 12.78 -9.96
CA ILE A 27 5.93 12.55 -8.55
C ILE A 27 4.40 12.54 -8.44
N VAL A 28 3.80 11.38 -8.70
CA VAL A 28 2.47 11.10 -8.14
C VAL A 28 2.67 11.04 -6.63
N GLU A 29 1.98 11.91 -5.90
CA GLU A 29 2.04 11.89 -4.44
C GLU A 29 1.70 10.47 -3.96
N PRO A 30 2.57 9.83 -3.15
CA PRO A 30 2.40 8.43 -2.81
C PRO A 30 1.06 8.22 -2.10
N TYR A 31 0.30 7.21 -2.52
CA TYR A 31 -0.97 6.88 -1.91
C TYR A 31 -0.82 6.67 -0.40
N LEU A 32 -1.48 7.52 0.40
CA LEU A 32 -1.43 7.42 1.85
C LEU A 32 -2.11 6.12 2.32
N PRO A 33 -1.48 5.31 3.19
CA PRO A 33 -2.09 4.09 3.70
C PRO A 33 -3.42 4.38 4.41
N LEU A 34 -4.48 3.67 4.02
CA LEU A 34 -5.78 3.76 4.69
C LEU A 34 -5.69 3.29 6.15
N GLU A 35 -6.39 3.98 7.03
CA GLU A 35 -6.55 3.54 8.42
C GLU A 35 -7.26 2.18 8.49
N LYS A 36 -6.62 1.23 9.18
CA LYS A 36 -7.14 -0.13 9.28
C LYS A 36 -8.28 -0.21 10.29
N ARG A 37 -9.51 -0.34 9.80
CA ARG A 37 -10.67 -0.64 10.66
C ARG A 37 -10.66 -2.09 11.14
N LYS A 38 -11.17 -2.32 12.36
CA LYS A 38 -11.35 -3.66 12.92
C LYS A 38 -12.38 -4.44 12.09
N LEU A 39 -12.14 -5.74 11.88
CA LEU A 39 -13.09 -6.62 11.21
C LEU A 39 -14.29 -6.91 12.13
N PRO A 40 -15.50 -7.11 11.57
CA PRO A 40 -16.68 -7.39 12.37
C PRO A 40 -16.51 -8.69 13.16
N PRO A 41 -16.92 -8.78 14.43
CA PRO A 41 -16.87 -10.01 15.22
C PRO A 41 -17.94 -11.02 14.75
N GLY A 42 -17.85 -12.28 15.22
CA GLY A 42 -18.89 -13.30 15.02
C GLY A 42 -18.90 -14.03 13.67
N ARG A 43 -17.88 -13.85 12.83
CA ARG A 43 -17.75 -14.58 11.56
C ARG A 43 -16.96 -15.88 11.75
N PRO A 44 -17.17 -16.90 10.91
CA PRO A 44 -16.34 -18.10 10.94
C PRO A 44 -14.88 -17.76 10.59
N ARG A 45 -13.92 -18.52 11.15
CA ARG A 45 -12.47 -18.33 10.90
C ARG A 45 -12.13 -18.24 9.40
N SER A 46 -12.76 -19.07 8.59
CA SER A 46 -12.55 -19.12 7.13
C SER A 46 -12.83 -17.78 6.45
N TRP A 47 -13.81 -17.01 6.92
CA TRP A 47 -14.15 -15.70 6.39
C TRP A 47 -13.01 -14.70 6.60
N TYR A 48 -12.46 -14.63 7.83
CA TYR A 48 -11.32 -13.75 8.12
C TYR A 48 -10.07 -14.15 7.34
N VAL A 49 -9.82 -15.45 7.19
CA VAL A 49 -8.68 -15.96 6.42
C VAL A 49 -8.83 -15.57 4.94
N ALA A 50 -10.01 -15.74 4.35
CA ALA A 50 -10.28 -15.35 2.96
C ALA A 50 -10.13 -13.84 2.77
N HIS A 51 -10.69 -13.03 3.68
CA HIS A 51 -10.59 -11.58 3.65
C HIS A 51 -9.13 -11.11 3.73
N ASN A 52 -8.37 -11.59 4.72
CA ASN A 52 -6.96 -11.22 4.87
C ASN A 52 -6.08 -11.71 3.71
N ARG A 53 -6.39 -12.87 3.12
CA ARG A 53 -5.74 -13.34 1.89
C ARG A 53 -6.01 -12.40 0.71
N ARG A 54 -7.24 -11.92 0.57
CA ARG A 54 -7.61 -10.93 -0.47
C ARG A 54 -6.88 -9.61 -0.27
N LEU A 55 -6.85 -9.09 0.97
CA LEU A 55 -6.09 -7.87 1.29
C LEU A 55 -4.60 -8.03 1.01
N LYS A 56 -4.00 -9.18 1.34
CA LYS A 56 -2.60 -9.47 0.99
C LYS A 56 -2.40 -9.51 -0.53
N ALA A 57 -3.29 -10.18 -1.26
CA ALA A 57 -3.19 -10.29 -2.71
C ALA A 57 -3.34 -8.92 -3.41
N MET A 58 -4.25 -8.07 -2.95
CA MET A 58 -4.41 -6.71 -3.49
C MET A 58 -3.15 -5.86 -3.31
N ARG A 59 -2.53 -5.90 -2.12
CA ARG A 59 -1.27 -5.17 -1.86
C ARG A 59 -0.16 -5.62 -2.80
N LEU A 60 -0.03 -6.93 -3.03
CA LEU A 60 0.96 -7.46 -3.96
C LEU A 60 0.63 -7.12 -5.42
N ALA A 61 -0.65 -7.14 -5.81
CA ALA A 61 -1.04 -6.76 -7.16
C ALA A 61 -0.70 -5.30 -7.46
N ILE A 62 -0.98 -4.38 -6.52
CA ILE A 62 -0.58 -2.97 -6.63
C ILE A 62 0.94 -2.86 -6.74
N ALA A 63 1.70 -3.50 -5.84
CA ALA A 63 3.16 -3.46 -5.88
C ALA A 63 3.75 -4.00 -7.19
N LEU A 64 3.16 -5.05 -7.76
CA LEU A 64 3.56 -5.59 -9.06
C LEU A 64 3.32 -4.58 -10.17
N LEU A 65 2.14 -3.97 -10.19
CA LEU A 65 1.80 -2.92 -11.16
C LEU A 65 2.74 -1.73 -11.05
N ASP A 66 3.03 -1.26 -9.84
CA ASP A 66 3.94 -0.14 -9.56
C ASP A 66 5.39 -0.48 -9.97
N SER A 67 5.79 -1.76 -9.87
CA SER A 67 7.09 -2.25 -10.34
C SER A 67 7.19 -2.45 -11.87
N GLY A 68 6.11 -2.26 -12.62
CA GLY A 68 6.06 -2.42 -14.08
C GLY A 68 5.61 -3.79 -14.57
N ILE A 69 5.12 -4.67 -13.69
CA ILE A 69 4.54 -5.96 -14.07
C ILE A 69 3.04 -5.78 -14.28
N TYR A 70 2.64 -5.47 -15.52
CA TYR A 70 1.26 -5.09 -15.86
C TYR A 70 0.38 -6.22 -16.39
N ARG A 71 0.92 -7.44 -16.57
CA ARG A 71 0.18 -8.62 -17.03
C ARG A 71 0.29 -9.76 -16.03
N ALA A 72 -0.81 -10.50 -15.87
CA ALA A 72 -0.84 -11.68 -15.01
C ALA A 72 0.13 -12.79 -15.47
N ASP A 73 0.41 -12.87 -16.77
CA ASP A 73 1.34 -13.85 -17.36
C ASP A 73 2.80 -13.60 -16.96
N LEU A 74 3.14 -12.34 -16.64
CA LEU A 74 4.47 -11.93 -16.18
C LEU A 74 4.65 -12.11 -14.67
N ALA A 75 3.56 -12.40 -13.94
CA ALA A 75 3.57 -12.52 -12.49
C ALA A 75 3.65 -14.00 -12.07
N ASP A 76 4.77 -14.67 -12.33
CA ASP A 76 4.98 -16.06 -11.87
C ASP A 76 5.11 -16.15 -10.32
N ASN A 77 5.16 -17.37 -9.77
CA ASN A 77 5.13 -17.53 -8.30
C ASN A 77 6.41 -16.97 -7.65
N GLU A 78 7.53 -17.07 -8.34
CA GLU A 78 8.83 -16.60 -7.86
C GLU A 78 8.88 -15.07 -7.83
N THR A 79 8.45 -14.43 -8.91
CA THR A 79 8.31 -12.98 -9.05
C THR A 79 7.39 -12.42 -7.99
N ILE A 80 6.21 -13.02 -7.78
CA ILE A 80 5.28 -12.58 -6.72
C ILE A 80 5.92 -12.69 -5.33
N ARG A 81 6.67 -13.77 -5.04
CA ARG A 81 7.34 -13.95 -3.75
C ARG A 81 8.49 -12.96 -3.58
N ARG A 82 9.30 -12.74 -4.63
CA ARG A 82 10.38 -11.74 -4.64
C ARG A 82 9.84 -10.33 -4.43
N THR A 83 8.76 -9.96 -5.11
CA THR A 83 8.09 -8.66 -4.88
C THR A 83 7.58 -8.56 -3.45
N ALA A 84 7.04 -9.65 -2.88
CA ALA A 84 6.62 -9.66 -1.48
C ALA A 84 7.78 -9.38 -0.52
N ASP A 85 8.94 -9.97 -0.77
CA ASP A 85 10.15 -9.73 0.02
C ASP A 85 10.63 -8.27 -0.10
N LEU A 86 10.60 -7.69 -1.30
CA LEU A 86 10.96 -6.29 -1.55
C LEU A 86 10.07 -5.30 -0.78
N VAL A 87 8.77 -5.58 -0.68
CA VAL A 87 7.81 -4.72 0.04
C VAL A 87 7.63 -5.10 1.52
N GLY A 88 8.42 -6.05 2.04
CA GLY A 88 8.36 -6.49 3.43
C GLY A 88 7.08 -7.27 3.80
N ILE A 89 6.39 -7.88 2.82
CA ILE A 89 5.23 -8.74 3.05
C ILE A 89 5.68 -10.19 3.18
N ARG A 90 5.31 -10.84 4.29
CA ARG A 90 5.58 -12.29 4.49
C ARG A 90 5.15 -13.12 3.26
N PRO A 91 6.00 -14.06 2.79
CA PRO A 91 5.81 -14.78 1.54
C PRO A 91 4.39 -15.35 1.36
N PRO A 92 3.78 -15.16 0.18
CA PRO A 92 2.45 -15.67 -0.13
C PRO A 92 2.46 -17.18 -0.41
N SER A 93 1.39 -17.85 -0.01
CA SER A 93 1.10 -19.23 -0.44
C SER A 93 0.69 -19.29 -1.91
N ASP A 94 0.78 -20.45 -2.55
CA ASP A 94 0.39 -20.62 -3.96
C ASP A 94 -1.07 -20.26 -4.26
N LYS A 95 -1.96 -20.50 -3.29
CA LYS A 95 -3.35 -20.05 -3.38
C LYS A 95 -3.46 -18.52 -3.44
N THR A 96 -2.59 -17.82 -2.72
CA THR A 96 -2.52 -16.35 -2.75
C THR A 96 -1.88 -15.86 -4.05
N CYS A 97 -0.84 -16.53 -4.56
CA CYS A 97 -0.25 -16.19 -5.86
C CYS A 97 -1.27 -16.32 -7.00
N ARG A 98 -2.09 -17.38 -6.99
CA ARG A 98 -3.23 -17.51 -7.92
C ARG A 98 -4.20 -16.33 -7.81
N LEU A 99 -4.57 -15.95 -6.58
CA LEU A 99 -5.46 -14.82 -6.35
C LEU A 99 -4.88 -13.48 -6.83
N VAL A 100 -3.56 -13.27 -6.71
CA VAL A 100 -2.88 -12.10 -7.27
C VAL A 100 -3.06 -12.05 -8.78
N ARG A 101 -2.77 -13.16 -9.48
CA ARG A 101 -2.98 -13.23 -10.94
C ARG A 101 -4.43 -13.00 -11.33
N ASP A 102 -5.38 -13.56 -10.58
CA ASP A 102 -6.80 -13.37 -10.84
C ASP A 102 -7.23 -11.91 -10.70
N LEU A 103 -6.62 -11.14 -9.78
CA LEU A 103 -6.84 -9.70 -9.65
C LEU A 103 -6.20 -8.89 -10.79
N MET A 104 -5.04 -9.33 -11.30
CA MET A 104 -4.32 -8.66 -12.39
C MET A 104 -4.92 -8.92 -13.77
N ARG A 105 -5.70 -10.00 -13.92
CA ARG A 105 -6.45 -10.25 -15.16
C ARG A 105 -7.54 -9.20 -15.26
N ALA A 106 -7.41 -8.29 -16.23
CA ALA A 106 -8.51 -7.44 -16.63
C ALA A 106 -9.71 -8.35 -16.96
N ARG A 107 -10.81 -8.21 -16.22
CA ARG A 107 -12.09 -8.77 -16.62
C ARG A 107 -12.54 -7.96 -17.82
N ARG A 108 -12.32 -8.50 -19.02
CA ARG A 108 -12.92 -8.01 -20.24
C ARG A 108 -14.41 -8.33 -20.24
#